data_AF-A0A914RID3-F1
#
_entry.id   AF-A0A914RID3-F1
#
_cell.length_a   1.000
_cell.length_b   1.000
_cell.length_c   1.000
_cell.angle_alpha   90.00
_cell.angle_beta   90.00
_cell.angle_gamma   90.00
#
_symmetry.space_group_name_H-M   'P 1'
#
loop_
_entity.id
_entity.type
_entity.pdbx_description
1 polymer ?
#
loop_
_entity_poly.entity_id
_entity_poly.type
_entity_poly.pdbx_seq_one_letter_code
_entity_poly.pdbx_strand_id
1 'polypeptide(L)'
;IFHKFTPLKINIEDRKLFKTSQEFIQKFTEQEALVAAAFEDDDVIGDFEAEKSAIEEQEKPKDLDLTLQGWGSWIGPGIASKKKDRRAFVVKAEKKKRKDQGRNGLIISEAVDSSIDKVQPHSVKDYEAVVRQPIGKEWNPQRIHQKLIKPAVLTRVCISRKHQMRELEP
;
A
#
# COMPACT_ATOMS: atom_id res chain seq x y z
N ILE A 1 -7.87 20.76 64.64
CA ILE A 1 -8.03 19.30 64.44
C ILE A 1 -7.03 18.87 63.37
N PHE A 2 -5.79 18.57 63.77
CA PHE A 2 -4.75 18.13 62.83
C PHE A 2 -5.00 16.66 62.47
N HIS A 3 -5.42 16.41 61.23
CA HIS A 3 -5.49 15.05 60.71
C HIS A 3 -4.07 14.58 60.45
N LYS A 4 -3.60 13.61 61.24
CA LYS A 4 -2.32 12.95 61.05
C LYS A 4 -2.39 12.20 59.71
N PHE A 5 -1.66 12.68 58.71
CA PHE A 5 -1.52 11.98 57.44
C PHE A 5 -0.64 10.76 57.68
N THR A 6 -1.23 9.56 57.64
CA THR A 6 -0.48 8.30 57.70
C THR A 6 0.03 7.98 56.30
N PRO A 7 1.35 7.77 56.10
CA PRO A 7 1.83 7.36 54.79
C PRO A 7 1.37 5.92 54.51
N LEU A 8 0.68 5.73 53.39
CA LEU A 8 0.34 4.40 52.87
C LEU A 8 1.64 3.61 52.61
N LYS A 9 1.71 2.38 53.14
CA LYS A 9 2.84 1.48 52.91
C LYS A 9 2.80 1.03 51.44
N ILE A 10 3.71 1.56 50.64
CA ILE A 10 3.90 1.17 49.25
C ILE A 10 4.37 -0.30 49.23
N ASN A 11 3.73 -1.16 48.44
CA ASN A 11 4.07 -2.57 48.36
C ASN A 11 5.45 -2.76 47.69
N ILE A 12 6.19 -3.80 48.10
CA ILE A 12 7.56 -4.08 47.63
C ILE A 12 7.57 -4.39 46.12
N GLU A 13 6.51 -5.00 45.62
CA GLU A 13 6.32 -5.33 44.21
C GLU A 13 6.14 -4.06 43.34
N ASP A 14 5.37 -3.08 43.83
CA ASP A 14 5.18 -1.79 43.15
C ASP A 14 6.50 -1.01 43.06
N ARG A 15 7.33 -1.06 44.11
CA ARG A 15 8.67 -0.47 44.10
C ARG A 15 9.60 -1.16 43.10
N LYS A 16 9.48 -2.48 42.94
CA LYS A 16 10.26 -3.23 41.94
C LYS A 16 9.84 -2.84 40.52
N LEU A 17 8.53 -2.76 40.24
CA LEU A 17 7.98 -2.30 38.96
C LEU A 17 8.39 -0.87 38.61
N PHE A 18 8.42 0.03 39.60
CA PHE A 18 8.89 1.40 39.40
C PHE A 18 10.39 1.47 39.09
N LYS A 19 11.21 0.64 39.76
CA LYS A 19 12.64 0.57 39.47
C LYS A 19 12.92 0.00 38.08
N THR A 20 12.22 -1.06 37.68
CA THR A 20 12.41 -1.65 36.36
C THR A 20 11.95 -0.72 35.24
N SER A 21 10.88 0.06 35.45
CA SER A 21 10.46 1.07 34.47
C SER A 21 11.47 2.22 34.38
N GLN A 22 12.04 2.67 35.51
CA GLN A 22 13.11 3.67 35.51
C GLN A 22 14.37 3.17 34.80
N GLU A 23 14.79 1.94 35.07
CA GLU A 23 15.93 1.30 34.38
C GLU A 23 15.67 1.14 32.88
N PHE A 24 14.42 0.83 32.48
CA PHE A 24 14.03 0.76 31.08
C PHE A 24 14.10 2.13 30.38
N ILE A 25 13.60 3.19 31.04
CA ILE A 25 13.67 4.56 30.54
C ILE A 25 15.14 5.01 30.41
N GLN A 26 15.97 4.73 31.42
CA GLN A 26 17.41 5.05 31.38
C GLN A 26 18.10 4.35 30.20
N LYS A 27 17.87 3.05 30.03
CA LYS A 27 18.42 2.30 28.89
C LYS A 27 17.96 2.86 27.56
N PHE A 28 16.68 3.24 27.44
CA PHE A 28 16.16 3.85 26.22
C PHE A 28 16.86 5.18 25.91
N THR A 29 17.04 6.05 26.91
CA THR A 29 17.74 7.33 26.73
C THR A 29 19.23 7.16 26.43
N GLU A 30 19.89 6.17 27.02
CA GLU A 30 21.29 5.83 26.69
C GLU A 30 21.42 5.35 25.25
N GLN A 31 20.46 4.54 24.77
CA GLN A 31 20.42 4.11 23.38
C GLN A 31 20.21 5.28 22.41
N GLU A 32 19.30 6.20 22.71
CA GLU A 32 19.09 7.41 21.89
C GLU A 32 20.36 8.27 21.81
N ALA A 33 21.07 8.44 22.94
CA ALA A 33 22.32 9.18 22.98
C ALA A 33 23.45 8.50 22.19
N LEU A 34 23.55 7.17 22.27
CA LEU A 34 24.53 6.39 21.48
C LEU A 34 24.23 6.46 19.98
N VAL A 35 22.94 6.42 19.60
CA VAL A 35 22.52 6.58 18.20
C VAL A 35 22.83 7.98 17.71
N ALA A 36 22.50 9.02 18.48
CA ALA A 36 22.81 10.40 18.12
C ALA A 36 24.31 10.63 17.95
N ALA A 37 25.15 10.04 18.82
CA ALA A 37 26.60 10.13 18.71
C ALA A 37 27.16 9.33 17.52
N ALA A 38 26.57 8.18 17.18
CA ALA A 38 27.00 7.37 16.05
C ALA A 38 26.65 8.01 14.67
N PHE A 39 25.61 8.85 14.62
CA PHE A 39 25.15 9.54 13.43
C PHE A 39 25.36 11.06 13.51
N GLU A 40 26.30 11.55 14.34
CA GLU A 40 26.60 12.98 14.46
C GLU A 40 27.21 13.55 13.16
N ASP A 41 27.98 12.72 12.45
CA ASP A 41 28.70 13.11 11.24
C ASP A 41 27.90 12.88 9.93
N ASP A 42 26.84 12.05 9.96
CA ASP A 42 26.03 11.70 8.78
C ASP A 42 24.63 12.35 8.83
N ASP A 43 24.28 13.17 7.83
CA ASP A 43 22.93 13.73 7.67
C ASP A 43 21.96 12.72 7.06
N VAL A 44 21.62 11.72 7.87
CA VAL A 44 20.70 10.63 7.48
C VAL A 44 19.30 11.14 7.10
N ILE A 45 18.91 12.32 7.60
CA ILE A 45 17.59 12.90 7.34
C ILE A 45 17.62 13.63 6.00
N GLY A 46 18.63 14.46 5.76
CA GLY A 46 18.81 15.20 4.51
C GLY A 46 18.94 14.27 3.30
N ASP A 47 19.76 13.21 3.41
CA ASP A 47 19.92 12.22 2.34
C ASP A 47 18.61 11.50 2.03
N PHE A 48 17.86 11.15 3.06
CA PHE A 48 16.55 10.50 2.90
C PHE A 48 15.52 11.43 2.24
N GLU A 49 15.49 12.71 2.63
CA GLU A 49 14.62 13.71 1.99
C GLU A 49 15.01 13.97 0.54
N ALA A 50 16.31 14.00 0.24
CA ALA A 50 16.82 14.13 -1.11
C ALA A 50 16.41 12.93 -1.98
N GLU A 51 16.60 11.70 -1.50
CA GLU A 51 16.17 10.48 -2.20
C GLU A 51 14.66 10.46 -2.42
N LYS A 52 13.88 10.81 -1.38
CA LYS A 52 12.42 10.93 -1.47
C LYS A 52 12.01 11.92 -2.55
N SER A 53 12.62 13.10 -2.59
CA SER A 53 12.32 14.13 -3.59
C SER A 53 12.68 13.70 -5.01
N ALA A 54 13.78 12.95 -5.18
CA ALA A 54 14.20 12.43 -6.47
C ALA A 54 13.21 11.38 -7.01
N ILE A 55 12.73 10.48 -6.15
CA ILE A 55 11.71 9.48 -6.52
C ILE A 55 10.37 10.18 -6.83
N GLU A 56 10.00 11.18 -6.04
CA GLU A 56 8.79 11.98 -6.28
C GLU A 56 8.80 12.65 -7.66
N GLU A 57 9.94 13.19 -8.08
CA GLU A 57 10.07 13.80 -9.39
C GLU A 57 10.00 12.77 -10.53
N GLN A 58 10.58 11.58 -10.33
CA GLN A 58 10.55 10.50 -11.32
C GLN A 58 9.15 9.92 -11.53
N GLU A 59 8.39 9.71 -10.45
CA GLU A 59 7.04 9.15 -10.49
C GLU A 59 5.97 10.16 -10.92
N LYS A 60 6.29 11.46 -10.87
CA LYS A 60 5.34 12.51 -11.21
C LYS A 60 4.86 12.35 -12.65
N PRO A 61 3.53 12.37 -12.89
CA PRO A 61 3.02 12.31 -14.25
C PRO A 61 3.52 13.54 -15.04
N LYS A 62 4.04 13.27 -16.23
CA LYS A 62 4.55 14.31 -17.13
C LYS A 62 3.39 15.05 -17.78
N ASP A 63 3.55 16.36 -17.96
CA ASP A 63 2.58 17.17 -18.69
C ASP A 63 2.51 16.67 -20.14
N LEU A 64 1.29 16.45 -20.64
CA LEU A 64 1.08 15.99 -22.01
C LEU A 64 0.93 17.21 -22.92
N ASP A 65 1.93 17.40 -23.79
CA ASP A 65 1.90 18.43 -24.82
C ASP A 65 1.21 17.88 -26.08
N LEU A 66 -0.04 18.29 -26.32
CA LEU A 66 -0.81 17.93 -27.51
C LEU A 66 -0.65 18.98 -28.62
N THR A 67 0.39 19.83 -28.58
CA THR A 67 0.64 20.80 -29.64
C THR A 67 1.02 20.12 -30.95
N LEU A 68 0.05 20.02 -31.86
CA LEU A 68 0.36 19.74 -33.26
C LEU A 68 1.00 20.98 -33.90
N GLN A 69 2.11 20.77 -34.60
CA GLN A 69 2.69 21.78 -35.47
C GLN A 69 1.77 21.97 -36.69
N GLY A 70 1.12 23.12 -36.81
CA GLY A 70 0.26 23.42 -37.96
C GLY A 70 1.04 23.73 -39.24
N TRP A 71 0.33 23.93 -40.36
CA TRP A 71 0.89 24.30 -41.68
C TRP A 71 1.84 25.51 -41.62
N GLY A 72 1.62 26.45 -40.70
CA GLY A 72 2.46 27.64 -40.50
C GLY A 72 3.83 27.39 -39.82
N SER A 73 4.13 26.17 -39.35
CA SER A 73 5.42 25.83 -38.73
C SER A 73 6.55 25.63 -39.75
N TRP A 74 6.22 25.47 -41.04
CA TRP A 74 7.18 25.32 -42.14
C TRP A 74 7.75 26.65 -42.67
N ILE A 75 7.31 27.76 -42.10
CA ILE A 75 7.84 29.07 -42.46
C ILE A 75 9.24 29.21 -41.87
N GLY A 76 10.19 29.64 -42.71
CA GLY A 76 11.64 29.60 -42.43
C GLY A 76 12.13 30.31 -41.16
N PRO A 77 13.41 30.08 -40.80
CA PRO A 77 14.00 30.59 -39.56
C PRO A 77 13.89 32.12 -39.47
N GLY A 78 13.19 32.61 -38.44
CA GLY A 78 13.03 34.05 -38.18
C GLY A 78 11.62 34.47 -37.72
N ILE A 79 10.61 33.62 -37.89
CA ILE A 79 9.24 33.91 -37.45
C ILE A 79 8.96 33.26 -36.10
N ALA A 80 8.71 34.10 -35.10
CA ALA A 80 8.41 33.64 -33.74
C ALA A 80 7.03 32.96 -33.70
N SER A 81 7.01 31.66 -33.44
CA SER A 81 5.78 30.94 -33.12
C SER A 81 5.09 31.60 -31.91
N LYS A 82 3.79 31.86 -31.99
CA LYS A 82 3.03 32.45 -30.88
C LYS A 82 3.02 31.47 -29.69
N LYS A 83 3.81 31.78 -28.65
CA LYS A 83 3.89 30.98 -27.40
C LYS A 83 2.52 30.81 -26.71
N LYS A 84 1.57 31.71 -26.99
CA LYS A 84 0.21 31.67 -26.45
C LYS A 84 -0.59 30.46 -26.93
N ASP A 85 -0.42 30.05 -28.18
CA ASP A 85 -1.17 28.93 -28.75
C ASP A 85 -0.68 27.61 -28.15
N ARG A 86 0.62 27.49 -27.85
CA ARG A 86 1.18 26.29 -27.22
C ARG A 86 0.61 26.00 -25.83
N ARG A 87 0.38 27.03 -25.01
CA ARG A 87 -0.14 26.87 -23.64
C ARG A 87 -1.58 26.33 -23.60
N ALA A 88 -2.35 26.50 -24.67
CA ALA A 88 -3.72 26.00 -24.75
C ALA A 88 -3.80 24.47 -24.95
N PHE A 89 -2.74 23.87 -25.49
CA PHE A 89 -2.70 22.43 -25.80
C PHE A 89 -1.82 21.61 -24.84
N VAL A 90 -1.19 22.26 -23.85
CA VAL A 90 -0.47 21.56 -22.78
C VAL A 90 -1.49 21.20 -21.69
N VAL A 91 -1.82 19.92 -21.60
CA VAL A 91 -2.64 19.38 -20.51
C VAL A 91 -1.70 19.14 -19.32
N LYS A 92 -1.87 19.98 -18.30
CA LYS A 92 -1.09 19.87 -17.07
C LYS A 92 -1.55 18.64 -16.30
N ALA A 93 -0.60 17.78 -15.94
CA ALA A 93 -0.92 16.59 -15.17
C ALA A 93 -1.39 16.99 -13.75
N GLU A 94 -2.47 16.36 -13.30
CA GLU A 94 -2.96 16.58 -11.94
C GLU A 94 -1.94 16.07 -10.92
N LYS A 95 -1.66 16.88 -9.91
CA LYS A 95 -0.81 16.46 -8.79
C LYS A 95 -1.60 15.51 -7.90
N LYS A 96 -1.44 14.21 -8.16
CA LYS A 96 -1.95 13.17 -7.26
C LYS A 96 -1.28 13.29 -5.89
N LYS A 97 -2.08 13.26 -4.82
CA LYS A 97 -1.55 13.16 -3.45
C LYS A 97 -0.95 11.78 -3.26
N ARG A 98 0.35 11.70 -3.01
CA ARG A 98 1.03 10.43 -2.71
C ARG A 98 0.61 9.92 -1.34
N LYS A 99 0.67 8.60 -1.15
CA LYS A 99 0.26 7.92 0.10
C LYS A 99 1.19 8.17 1.28
N ASP A 100 2.45 8.52 1.01
CA ASP A 100 3.50 8.79 1.98
C ASP A 100 3.62 10.28 2.36
N GLN A 101 2.72 11.14 1.86
CA GLN A 101 2.66 12.55 2.23
C GLN A 101 2.35 12.69 3.73
N GLY A 102 3.20 13.45 4.44
CA GLY A 102 3.06 13.70 5.87
C GLY A 102 3.52 12.56 6.79
N ARG A 103 4.18 11.53 6.24
CA ARG A 103 4.82 10.46 7.02
C ARG A 103 6.34 10.60 6.95
N ASN A 104 6.98 10.57 8.11
CA ASN A 104 8.44 10.68 8.26
C ASN A 104 9.06 9.28 8.15
N GLY A 105 10.27 9.18 7.57
CA GLY A 105 11.01 7.92 7.49
C GLY A 105 10.41 6.85 6.57
N LEU A 106 9.49 7.23 5.66
CA LEU A 106 8.90 6.30 4.69
C LEU A 106 8.92 6.88 3.27
N ILE A 107 9.41 6.06 2.34
CA ILE A 107 9.32 6.24 0.89
C ILE A 107 8.51 5.05 0.36
N ILE A 108 7.38 5.32 -0.30
CA ILE A 108 6.56 4.29 -0.96
C ILE A 108 6.68 4.50 -2.47
N SER A 109 7.14 3.47 -3.21
CA SER A 109 7.04 3.51 -4.66
C SER A 109 5.58 3.32 -5.11
N GLU A 110 5.07 4.26 -5.90
CA GLU A 110 3.74 4.18 -6.52
C GLU A 110 3.79 3.70 -7.98
N ALA A 111 4.98 3.35 -8.49
CA ALA A 111 5.16 2.74 -9.79
C ALA A 111 4.33 1.44 -9.95
N VAL A 112 3.57 1.36 -11.02
CA VAL A 112 2.76 0.17 -11.36
C VAL A 112 3.65 -0.84 -12.08
N ASP A 113 3.73 -2.06 -11.54
CA ASP A 113 4.42 -3.16 -12.21
C ASP A 113 3.49 -3.87 -13.21
N SER A 114 3.82 -3.75 -14.51
CA SER A 114 3.11 -4.40 -15.61
C SER A 114 3.06 -5.93 -15.54
N SER A 115 3.91 -6.56 -14.73
CA SER A 115 3.90 -8.01 -14.55
C SER A 115 2.66 -8.50 -13.79
N ILE A 116 2.13 -7.66 -12.90
CA ILE A 116 1.02 -7.97 -11.99
C ILE A 116 -0.33 -7.88 -12.72
N ASP A 117 -0.42 -7.02 -13.74
CA ASP A 117 -1.64 -6.79 -14.53
C ASP A 117 -2.20 -8.08 -15.13
N LYS A 118 -1.34 -9.06 -15.45
CA LYS A 118 -1.74 -10.37 -16.01
C LYS A 118 -2.48 -11.25 -15.01
N VAL A 119 -2.21 -11.06 -13.71
CA VAL A 119 -2.74 -11.89 -12.62
C VAL A 119 -3.96 -11.21 -11.97
N GLN A 120 -4.10 -9.90 -12.15
CA GLN A 120 -5.15 -9.13 -11.49
C GLN A 120 -6.54 -9.43 -12.09
N PRO A 121 -7.53 -9.80 -11.26
CA PRO A 121 -8.89 -10.06 -11.71
C PRO A 121 -9.65 -8.74 -11.95
N HIS A 122 -10.67 -8.78 -12.82
CA HIS A 122 -11.44 -7.61 -13.24
C HIS A 122 -12.21 -6.93 -12.09
N SER A 123 -12.76 -7.69 -11.14
CA SER A 123 -13.53 -7.18 -10.00
C SER A 123 -12.83 -7.53 -8.68
N VAL A 124 -12.11 -6.56 -8.11
CA VAL A 124 -11.29 -6.76 -6.91
C VAL A 124 -12.12 -7.20 -5.70
N LYS A 125 -13.25 -6.53 -5.43
CA LYS A 125 -14.08 -6.80 -4.23
C LYS A 125 -14.63 -8.22 -4.18
N ASP A 126 -15.22 -8.67 -5.28
CA ASP A 126 -15.83 -9.99 -5.36
C ASP A 126 -14.75 -11.08 -5.35
N TYR A 127 -13.62 -10.82 -6.01
CA TYR A 127 -12.49 -11.73 -6.01
C TYR A 127 -11.89 -11.92 -4.61
N GLU A 128 -11.65 -10.83 -3.88
CA GLU A 128 -11.15 -10.89 -2.51
C GLU A 128 -12.10 -11.65 -1.59
N ALA A 129 -13.41 -11.49 -1.77
CA ALA A 129 -14.40 -12.24 -0.99
C ALA A 129 -14.34 -13.75 -1.28
N VAL A 130 -14.15 -14.14 -2.55
CA VAL A 130 -14.10 -15.55 -2.97
C VAL A 130 -12.77 -16.22 -2.62
N VAL A 131 -11.64 -15.53 -2.78
CA VAL A 131 -10.28 -16.12 -2.66
C VAL A 131 -9.69 -15.98 -1.25
N ARG A 132 -10.41 -15.35 -0.31
CA ARG A 132 -9.92 -15.11 1.07
C ARG A 132 -9.45 -16.37 1.81
N GLN A 133 -9.99 -17.55 1.49
CA GLN A 133 -9.67 -18.80 2.17
C GLN A 133 -8.91 -19.76 1.23
N PRO A 134 -7.75 -20.29 1.65
CA PRO A 134 -7.04 -21.29 0.87
C PRO A 134 -7.81 -22.61 0.89
N ILE A 135 -7.86 -23.33 -0.24
CA ILE A 135 -8.57 -24.61 -0.37
C ILE A 135 -7.70 -25.84 -0.10
N GLY A 136 -6.38 -25.71 0.02
CA GLY A 136 -5.43 -26.84 0.13
C GLY A 136 -5.54 -27.66 1.43
N LYS A 137 -4.96 -28.87 1.42
CA LYS A 137 -4.96 -29.81 2.56
C LYS A 137 -4.03 -29.35 3.69
N GLU A 138 -3.06 -28.52 3.34
CA GLU A 138 -2.02 -28.01 4.22
C GLU A 138 -2.59 -26.99 5.22
N TRP A 139 -3.60 -26.24 4.79
CA TRP A 139 -4.24 -25.19 5.59
C TRP A 139 -5.57 -25.64 6.21
N ASN A 140 -6.19 -26.70 5.70
CA ASN A 140 -7.51 -27.16 6.14
C ASN A 140 -7.48 -28.61 6.66
N PRO A 141 -8.22 -28.93 7.72
CA PRO A 141 -8.44 -30.32 8.11
C PRO A 141 -9.05 -31.13 6.96
N GLN A 142 -8.65 -32.40 6.86
CA GLN A 142 -9.03 -33.30 5.76
C GLN A 142 -10.55 -33.32 5.48
N ARG A 143 -11.38 -33.32 6.52
CA ARG A 143 -12.85 -33.30 6.40
C ARG A 143 -13.37 -32.03 5.74
N ILE A 144 -12.76 -30.88 6.02
CA ILE A 144 -13.16 -29.59 5.44
C ILE A 144 -12.65 -29.50 4.01
N HIS A 145 -11.39 -29.86 3.76
CA HIS A 145 -10.84 -29.95 2.42
C HIS A 145 -11.74 -30.77 1.48
N GLN A 146 -12.09 -32.01 1.88
CA GLN A 146 -12.98 -32.88 1.10
C GLN A 146 -14.36 -32.26 0.80
N LYS A 147 -14.88 -31.41 1.69
CA LYS A 147 -16.14 -30.69 1.46
C LYS A 147 -15.95 -29.54 0.47
N LEU A 148 -14.87 -28.78 0.58
CA LEU A 148 -14.59 -27.62 -0.27
C LEU A 148 -14.32 -28.01 -1.73
N ILE A 149 -13.61 -29.14 -1.96
CA ILE A 149 -13.29 -29.60 -3.32
C ILE A 149 -14.40 -30.44 -3.97
N LYS A 150 -15.56 -30.61 -3.32
CA LYS A 150 -16.65 -31.43 -3.85
C LYS A 150 -17.30 -30.70 -5.04
N PRO A 151 -17.33 -31.29 -6.25
CA PRO A 151 -17.94 -30.66 -7.41
C PRO A 151 -19.47 -30.60 -7.25
N ALA A 152 -20.10 -29.61 -7.90
CA ALA A 152 -21.56 -29.44 -7.86
C ALA A 152 -22.31 -30.62 -8.49
N VAL A 153 -21.78 -31.17 -9.58
CA VAL A 153 -22.37 -32.30 -10.30
C VAL A 153 -21.46 -33.52 -10.16
N LEU A 154 -22.01 -34.59 -9.58
CA LEU A 154 -21.37 -35.90 -9.52
C LEU A 154 -22.10 -36.84 -10.47
N THR A 155 -21.50 -37.09 -11.64
CA THR A 155 -21.99 -38.12 -12.55
C THR A 155 -21.40 -39.48 -12.15
N ARG A 156 -22.22 -40.52 -12.26
CA ARG A 156 -21.72 -41.89 -12.16
C ARG A 156 -21.11 -42.28 -13.50
N VAL A 157 -20.08 -43.12 -13.48
CA VAL A 157 -19.51 -43.71 -14.69
C VAL A 157 -20.51 -44.74 -15.22
N CYS A 158 -21.51 -44.26 -15.95
CA CYS A 158 -22.50 -45.05 -16.67
C CYS A 158 -23.08 -44.19 -17.80
N ILE A 159 -23.80 -44.82 -18.72
CA ILE A 159 -24.44 -44.12 -19.85
C ILE A 159 -25.49 -43.15 -19.28
N SER A 160 -25.18 -41.85 -19.35
CA SER A 160 -26.10 -40.79 -18.94
C SER A 160 -27.26 -40.74 -19.93
N ARG A 161 -28.44 -41.18 -19.49
CA ARG A 161 -29.67 -40.98 -20.26
C ARG A 161 -29.95 -39.48 -20.32
N LYS A 162 -30.07 -38.93 -21.53
CA LYS A 162 -30.50 -37.53 -21.72
C LYS A 162 -31.84 -37.33 -21.02
N HIS A 163 -31.96 -36.26 -20.24
CA HIS A 163 -33.19 -35.91 -19.57
C HIS A 163 -34.21 -35.48 -20.62
N GLN A 164 -35.17 -36.36 -20.96
CA GLN A 164 -36.26 -36.03 -21.87
C GLN A 164 -37.31 -35.27 -21.05
N MET A 165 -37.38 -33.95 -21.21
CA MET A 165 -38.46 -33.13 -20.66
C MET A 165 -39.77 -33.63 -21.27
N ARG A 166 -40.61 -34.27 -20.45
CA ARG A 166 -41.99 -34.57 -20.82
C ARG A 166 -42.77 -33.30 -20.54
N GLU A 167 -43.14 -32.59 -21.59
CA GLU A 167 -44.06 -31.45 -21.53
C GLU A 167 -45.34 -31.93 -20.83
N LEU A 168 -45.59 -31.40 -19.63
CA LEU A 168 -46.92 -31.42 -19.02
C LEU A 168 -47.66 -30.27 -19.68
N GLU A 169 -48.30 -30.58 -20.80
CA GLU A 169 -49.34 -29.76 -21.42
C GLU A 169 -50.58 -29.68 -20.48
N PRO A 170 -51.37 -28.60 -20.59
CA PRO A 170 -51.94 -27.83 -19.47
C PRO A 170 -53.07 -28.49 -18.66
#